data_AF-A0A940Z6M7-F1
#
_entry.id   AF-A0A940Z6M7-F1
#
_cell.length_a   1.000
_cell.length_b   1.000
_cell.length_c   1.000
_cell.angle_alpha   90.00
_cell.angle_beta   90.00
_cell.angle_gamma   90.00
#
_symmetry.space_group_name_H-M   'P 1'
#
loop_
_entity.id
_entity.type
_entity.pdbx_description
1 polymer ?
#
loop_
_entity_poly.entity_id
_entity_poly.type
_entity_poly.pdbx_seq_one_letter_code
_entity_poly.pdbx_strand_id
1 'polypeptide(L)'
;MGTFRRVMILVVLGSLILVTPAFSRESTGSSLDSRLTQESPESPLLIIENEGQFQPEALFLLYGRSTRIWVTQNALWIIQIQQPSPPTIIKEPEIGRRRAALAPQYGVPIRLSFTGANLSPVIEPDFRQATRFSYFTGNDPSKWYADVPVWGSLR
;
A
#
# COMPACT_ATOMS: atom_id res chain seq x y z
N MET A 1 43.57 40.35 18.33
CA MET A 1 42.86 41.51 18.91
C MET A 1 41.81 41.95 17.91
N GLY A 2 40.53 42.14 18.19
CA GLY A 2 39.70 42.16 19.38
C GLY A 2 38.25 42.33 18.90
N THR A 3 37.30 41.81 19.66
CA THR A 3 35.86 41.68 19.38
C THR A 3 35.05 42.98 19.54
N PHE A 4 33.77 42.91 19.13
CA PHE A 4 32.59 43.73 19.54
C PHE A 4 32.07 44.88 18.64
N ARG A 5 31.01 44.57 17.88
CA ARG A 5 29.59 44.95 18.09
C ARG A 5 29.26 46.40 18.51
N ARG A 6 28.38 47.08 17.73
CA ARG A 6 27.26 48.03 18.09
C ARG A 6 26.82 48.77 16.81
N VAL A 7 25.60 48.60 16.28
CA VAL A 7 24.30 49.22 16.61
C VAL A 7 24.30 50.76 16.59
N MET A 8 23.59 51.36 15.62
CA MET A 8 22.82 52.63 15.73
C MET A 8 22.02 52.81 14.41
N ILE A 9 20.69 52.61 14.38
CA ILE A 9 19.59 53.58 14.59
C ILE A 9 19.71 54.86 13.75
N LEU A 10 18.74 55.07 12.84
CA LEU A 10 18.21 56.32 12.26
C LEU A 10 16.93 55.90 11.47
N VAL A 11 15.68 56.10 11.92
CA VAL A 11 14.83 57.33 11.93
C VAL A 11 15.15 58.21 10.70
N VAL A 12 14.25 58.57 9.78
CA VAL A 12 12.91 59.16 9.82
C VAL A 12 12.33 59.01 8.38
N LEU A 13 11.04 59.13 8.03
CA LEU A 13 10.30 60.39 7.82
C LEU A 13 8.96 60.03 7.18
N GLY A 14 7.87 60.57 7.72
CA GLY A 14 6.58 60.55 7.07
C GLY A 14 6.50 61.53 5.90
N SER A 15 5.63 61.23 4.93
CA SER A 15 5.05 62.20 4.02
C SER A 15 3.74 61.65 3.43
N LEU A 16 2.73 62.50 3.51
CA LEU A 16 1.31 62.34 3.24
C LEU A 16 0.99 62.70 1.77
N ILE A 17 0.28 61.84 1.01
CA ILE A 17 -0.53 62.27 -0.15
C ILE A 17 -1.84 61.43 -0.23
N LEU A 18 -2.89 62.14 -0.62
CA LEU A 18 -4.34 61.96 -0.53
C LEU A 18 -5.00 61.02 -1.59
N VAL A 19 -6.22 60.56 -1.24
CA VAL A 19 -7.39 60.24 -2.09
C VAL A 19 -7.53 58.81 -2.68
N THR A 20 -8.62 58.15 -2.23
CA THR A 20 -9.16 56.84 -2.64
C THR A 20 -9.92 56.89 -3.97
N PRO A 21 -10.12 55.73 -4.64
CA PRO A 21 -11.50 55.26 -4.68
C PRO A 21 -11.66 53.78 -4.31
N ALA A 22 -12.90 53.48 -3.93
CA ALA A 22 -13.43 52.20 -3.52
C ALA A 22 -12.99 51.02 -4.42
N PHE A 23 -12.39 50.02 -3.78
CA PHE A 23 -12.52 48.64 -4.23
C PHE A 23 -13.15 47.87 -3.07
N SER A 24 -14.45 47.65 -3.18
CA SER A 24 -15.11 46.59 -2.41
C SER A 24 -14.44 45.28 -2.82
N ARG A 25 -13.53 44.77 -1.99
CA ARG A 25 -13.12 43.38 -2.11
C ARG A 25 -14.19 42.57 -1.39
N GLU A 26 -15.23 42.22 -2.15
CA GLU A 26 -16.15 41.16 -1.75
C GLU A 26 -15.31 39.95 -1.35
N SER A 27 -15.47 39.54 -0.10
CA SER A 27 -15.04 38.24 0.39
C SER A 27 -15.96 37.18 -0.21
N THR A 28 -15.83 36.93 -1.50
CA THR A 28 -16.42 35.74 -2.11
C THR A 28 -15.40 34.63 -1.88
N GLY A 29 -15.71 33.80 -0.88
CA GLY A 29 -14.88 32.72 -0.41
C GLY A 29 -14.32 31.87 -1.54
N SER A 30 -13.03 31.56 -1.41
CA SER A 30 -12.32 30.55 -2.18
C SER A 30 -13.15 29.26 -2.24
N SER A 31 -13.88 29.07 -3.34
CA SER A 31 -14.46 27.77 -3.70
C SER A 31 -13.43 26.88 -4.40
N LEU A 32 -12.14 27.12 -4.17
CA LEU A 32 -11.03 26.38 -4.77
C LEU A 32 -10.30 25.44 -3.78
N ASP A 33 -10.65 25.48 -2.48
CA ASP A 33 -9.94 24.71 -1.45
C ASP A 33 -10.51 23.30 -1.15
N SER A 34 -11.52 22.82 -1.88
CA SER A 34 -12.10 21.49 -1.63
C SER A 34 -11.76 20.43 -2.70
N ARG A 35 -10.83 20.72 -3.61
CA ARG A 35 -10.40 19.78 -4.67
C ARG A 35 -8.99 19.23 -4.54
N LEU A 36 -8.29 19.53 -3.45
CA LEU A 36 -6.98 18.94 -3.17
C LEU A 36 -7.16 17.83 -2.13
N THR A 37 -6.71 16.63 -2.52
CA THR A 37 -6.63 15.41 -1.71
C THR A 37 -7.91 14.57 -1.60
N GLN A 38 -8.50 14.20 -2.75
CA GLN A 38 -8.99 12.82 -2.86
C GLN A 38 -7.77 11.92 -3.06
N GLU A 39 -7.04 11.65 -1.97
CA GLU A 39 -6.22 10.45 -1.90
C GLU A 39 -7.22 9.29 -2.07
N SER A 40 -7.24 8.68 -3.27
CA SER A 40 -7.74 7.31 -3.38
C SER A 40 -7.03 6.56 -2.26
N PRO A 41 -7.73 5.89 -1.32
CA PRO A 41 -7.05 5.13 -0.28
C PRO A 41 -6.07 4.21 -1.02
N GLU A 42 -4.76 4.44 -0.81
CA GLU A 42 -3.76 3.55 -1.36
C GLU A 42 -4.18 2.15 -0.91
N SER A 43 -4.41 1.27 -1.88
CA SER A 43 -4.91 -0.07 -1.55
C SER A 43 -3.87 -0.70 -0.61
N PRO A 44 -4.23 -0.99 0.66
CA PRO A 44 -3.23 -1.30 1.66
C PRO A 44 -2.48 -2.55 1.25
N LEU A 45 -1.15 -2.45 1.24
CA LEU A 45 -0.27 -3.60 1.05
C LEU A 45 -0.13 -4.29 2.40
N LEU A 46 -0.84 -5.40 2.58
CA LEU A 46 -0.81 -6.15 3.85
C LEU A 46 0.36 -7.13 3.85
N ILE A 47 1.11 -7.20 4.94
CA ILE A 47 2.25 -8.13 5.09
C ILE A 47 1.80 -9.29 5.97
N ILE A 48 1.56 -10.45 5.37
CA ILE A 48 1.04 -11.64 6.04
C ILE A 48 2.21 -12.60 6.31
N GLU A 49 2.37 -13.03 7.55
CA GLU A 49 3.41 -13.98 7.96
C GLU A 49 3.08 -15.41 7.52
N ASN A 50 4.09 -16.20 7.14
CA ASN A 50 3.93 -17.62 6.88
C ASN A 50 4.08 -18.43 8.18
N GLU A 51 2.96 -18.92 8.70
CA GLU A 51 2.87 -19.86 9.83
C GLU A 51 2.83 -21.33 9.34
N GLY A 52 3.04 -21.57 8.04
CA GLY A 52 2.97 -22.89 7.39
C GLY A 52 1.81 -23.03 6.39
N GLN A 53 0.98 -22.01 6.23
CA GLN A 53 -0.13 -22.01 5.27
C GLN A 53 0.34 -21.90 3.81
N PHE A 54 1.60 -21.51 3.58
CA PHE A 54 2.21 -21.37 2.27
C PHE A 54 3.37 -22.35 2.07
N GLN A 55 4.05 -22.25 0.92
CA GLN A 55 5.27 -23.02 0.68
C GLN A 55 6.36 -22.67 1.70
N PRO A 56 7.18 -23.63 2.17
CA PRO A 56 8.15 -23.40 3.24
C PRO A 56 9.18 -22.30 2.96
N GLU A 57 9.49 -22.03 1.69
CA GLU A 57 10.47 -21.01 1.29
C GLU A 57 9.93 -19.58 1.42
N ALA A 58 8.60 -19.42 1.48
CA ALA A 58 7.99 -18.12 1.70
C ALA A 58 8.04 -17.78 3.19
N LEU A 59 8.53 -16.60 3.51
CA LEU A 59 8.53 -16.06 4.87
C LEU A 59 7.33 -15.13 5.08
N PHE A 60 7.04 -14.29 4.08
CA PHE A 60 5.93 -13.36 4.10
C PHE A 60 5.24 -13.26 2.74
N LEU A 61 3.97 -12.90 2.75
CA LEU A 61 3.20 -12.50 1.58
C LEU A 61 2.79 -11.03 1.71
N LEU A 62 3.22 -10.21 0.77
CA LEU A 62 2.69 -8.88 0.55
C LEU A 62 1.45 -9.00 -0.34
N TYR A 63 0.30 -8.71 0.24
CA TYR A 63 -1.02 -8.86 -0.35
C TYR A 63 -1.55 -7.49 -0.77
N GLY A 64 -1.42 -7.17 -2.05
CA GLY A 64 -2.00 -5.97 -2.66
C GLY A 64 -3.30 -6.26 -3.42
N ARG A 65 -3.85 -5.26 -4.11
CA ARG A 65 -5.12 -5.42 -4.85
C ARG A 65 -5.02 -6.41 -6.02
N SER A 66 -3.99 -6.27 -6.86
CA SER A 66 -3.75 -7.08 -8.07
C SER A 66 -2.34 -7.66 -8.13
N THR A 67 -1.60 -7.55 -7.03
CA THR A 67 -0.21 -8.00 -6.93
C THR A 67 -0.04 -8.84 -5.69
N ARG A 68 0.75 -9.88 -5.82
CA ARG A 68 1.27 -10.69 -4.72
C ARG A 68 2.79 -10.59 -4.77
N ILE A 69 3.43 -10.32 -3.65
CA ILE A 69 4.89 -10.39 -3.56
C ILE A 69 5.23 -11.38 -2.44
N TRP A 70 5.87 -12.48 -2.79
CA TRP A 70 6.38 -13.44 -1.82
C TRP A 70 7.80 -13.07 -1.44
N VAL A 71 8.04 -12.92 -0.15
CA VAL A 71 9.36 -12.67 0.41
C VAL A 71 9.95 -14.01 0.82
N THR A 72 11.13 -14.32 0.29
CA THR A 72 11.91 -15.49 0.71
C THR A 72 13.24 -15.03 1.31
N GLN A 73 14.03 -15.98 1.80
CA GLN A 73 15.36 -15.71 2.33
C GLN A 73 16.31 -15.04 1.31
N ASN A 74 16.09 -15.23 0.01
CA ASN A 74 17.05 -14.85 -1.03
C ASN A 74 16.44 -14.16 -2.27
N ALA A 75 15.12 -13.98 -2.32
CA ALA A 75 14.44 -13.41 -3.46
C ALA A 75 13.08 -12.81 -3.08
N LEU A 76 12.58 -11.97 -3.99
CA LEU A 76 11.18 -11.61 -4.06
C LEU A 76 10.56 -12.27 -5.29
N TRP A 77 9.41 -12.92 -5.11
CA TRP A 77 8.59 -13.39 -6.23
C TRP A 77 7.38 -12.49 -6.39
N ILE A 78 7.37 -11.72 -7.47
CA ILE A 78 6.29 -10.78 -7.78
C ILE A 78 5.37 -11.45 -8.80
N ILE A 79 4.09 -11.51 -8.47
CA ILE A 79 3.05 -12.04 -9.34
C ILE A 79 1.99 -10.96 -9.54
N GLN A 80 1.89 -10.46 -10.77
CA GLN A 80 0.76 -9.64 -11.17
C GLN A 80 -0.39 -10.56 -11.57
N ILE A 81 -1.49 -10.46 -10.84
CA ILE A 81 -2.70 -11.24 -11.11
C ILE A 81 -3.46 -10.54 -12.23
N GLN A 82 -3.62 -11.21 -13.37
CA GLN A 82 -4.51 -10.71 -14.42
C GLN A 82 -5.96 -10.90 -13.99
N GLN A 83 -6.79 -9.88 -14.24
CA GLN A 83 -8.22 -10.04 -14.04
C GLN A 83 -8.73 -11.18 -14.94
N PRO A 84 -9.49 -12.15 -14.40
CA PRO A 84 -10.02 -13.21 -15.21
C PRO A 84 -10.95 -12.62 -16.27
N SER A 85 -10.90 -13.17 -17.48
CA SER A 85 -11.95 -12.90 -18.47
C SER A 85 -13.30 -13.29 -17.87
N PRO A 86 -14.38 -12.52 -18.16
CA PRO A 86 -15.70 -12.83 -17.65
C PRO A 86 -16.06 -14.29 -17.96
N PRO A 87 -16.70 -15.01 -17.02
CA PRO A 87 -16.93 -16.44 -17.15
C PRO A 87 -17.72 -16.73 -18.43
N THR A 88 -17.18 -17.61 -19.29
CA THR A 88 -17.94 -18.15 -20.41
C THR A 88 -19.08 -18.99 -19.84
N ILE A 89 -20.32 -18.59 -20.13
CA ILE A 89 -21.50 -19.33 -19.70
C ILE A 89 -21.59 -20.57 -20.58
N ILE A 90 -21.08 -21.70 -20.09
CA ILE A 90 -21.30 -22.99 -20.72
C ILE A 90 -22.75 -23.37 -20.41
N LYS A 91 -23.62 -23.38 -21.43
CA LYS A 91 -24.98 -23.90 -21.30
C LYS A 91 -24.90 -25.42 -21.30
N GLU A 92 -24.91 -26.01 -20.11
CA GLU A 92 -25.05 -27.46 -19.96
C GLU A 92 -26.54 -27.79 -19.88
N PRO A 93 -27.07 -28.69 -20.74
CA PRO A 93 -28.46 -29.07 -20.67
C PRO A 93 -28.66 -30.06 -19.52
N GLU A 94 -29.65 -29.74 -18.68
CA GLU A 94 -30.28 -30.60 -17.66
C GLU A 94 -29.49 -30.87 -16.36
N ILE A 95 -30.15 -30.52 -15.24
CA ILE A 95 -29.83 -30.72 -13.82
C ILE A 95 -28.91 -29.69 -13.12
N GLY A 96 -29.48 -28.51 -12.85
CA GLY A 96 -29.61 -28.01 -11.47
C GLY A 96 -28.39 -27.54 -10.68
N ARG A 97 -27.17 -27.48 -11.24
CA ARG A 97 -26.03 -26.80 -10.59
C ARG A 97 -25.28 -25.93 -11.58
N ARG A 98 -25.55 -24.61 -11.53
CA ARG A 98 -24.72 -23.61 -12.19
C ARG A 98 -23.39 -23.48 -11.45
N ARG A 99 -22.41 -24.33 -11.78
CA ARG A 99 -21.01 -24.06 -11.44
C ARG A 99 -20.49 -23.03 -12.44
N ALA A 100 -20.39 -21.78 -12.01
CA ALA A 100 -19.53 -20.84 -12.72
C ALA A 100 -18.10 -21.38 -12.59
N ALA A 101 -17.56 -21.96 -13.66
CA ALA A 101 -16.14 -22.25 -13.72
C ALA A 101 -15.41 -20.91 -13.72
N LEU A 102 -14.71 -20.59 -12.63
CA LEU A 102 -13.82 -19.44 -12.60
C LEU A 102 -12.76 -19.68 -13.69
N ALA A 103 -12.62 -18.73 -14.62
CA ALA A 103 -11.52 -18.78 -15.56
C ALA A 103 -10.20 -18.79 -14.76
N PRO A 104 -9.19 -19.60 -15.17
CA PRO A 104 -7.91 -19.62 -14.49
C PRO A 104 -7.33 -18.20 -14.45
N GLN A 105 -6.93 -17.74 -13.26
CA GLN A 105 -6.18 -16.50 -13.14
C GLN A 105 -4.74 -16.80 -13.51
N TYR A 106 -4.28 -16.19 -14.61
CA TYR A 106 -2.88 -16.29 -15.03
C TYR A 106 -2.10 -15.10 -14.47
N GLY A 107 -0.90 -15.37 -13.96
CA GLY A 107 0.05 -14.36 -13.54
C GLY A 107 1.42 -14.66 -14.11
N VAL A 108 2.20 -13.62 -14.39
CA VAL A 108 3.61 -13.78 -14.77
C VAL A 108 4.45 -13.72 -13.49
N PRO A 109 5.10 -14.82 -13.07
CA PRO A 109 5.99 -14.79 -11.93
C PRO A 109 7.32 -14.14 -12.33
N ILE A 110 7.68 -13.06 -11.64
CA ILE A 110 8.97 -12.40 -11.76
C ILE A 110 9.77 -12.69 -10.50
N ARG A 111 10.97 -13.26 -10.66
CA ARG A 111 11.91 -13.47 -9.55
C ARG A 111 12.94 -12.36 -9.53
N LEU A 112 12.98 -11.60 -8.44
CA LEU A 112 14.04 -10.64 -8.15
C LEU A 112 14.98 -11.23 -7.10
N SER A 113 16.25 -11.41 -7.46
CA SER A 113 17.28 -11.92 -6.55
C SER A 113 18.41 -10.90 -6.38
N PHE A 114 19.03 -10.89 -5.20
CA PHE A 114 20.03 -9.90 -4.82
C PHE A 114 21.44 -10.52 -4.85
N THR A 115 22.08 -10.50 -6.02
CA THR A 115 23.43 -11.07 -6.20
C THR A 115 24.46 -10.29 -5.38
N GLY A 116 25.27 -11.00 -4.59
CA GLY A 116 26.29 -10.39 -3.72
C GLY A 116 25.74 -9.75 -2.44
N ALA A 117 24.43 -9.83 -2.19
CA ALA A 117 23.85 -9.45 -0.91
C ALA A 117 24.16 -10.47 0.19
N ASN A 118 23.76 -10.16 1.43
CA ASN A 118 23.83 -11.11 2.53
C ASN A 118 23.09 -12.41 2.16
N LEU A 119 23.77 -13.56 2.26
CA LEU A 119 23.21 -14.88 1.93
C LEU A 119 22.26 -15.41 3.01
N SER A 120 22.24 -14.78 4.19
CA SER A 120 21.38 -15.15 5.31
C SER A 120 20.85 -13.90 6.01
N PRO A 121 19.97 -13.12 5.35
CA PRO A 121 19.35 -11.96 5.97
C PRO A 121 18.45 -12.38 7.13
N VAL A 122 18.46 -11.63 8.22
CA VAL A 122 17.42 -11.75 9.25
C VAL A 122 16.35 -10.75 8.86
N ILE A 123 15.16 -11.23 8.51
CA ILE A 123 14.02 -10.38 8.14
C ILE A 123 13.10 -10.31 9.35
N GLU A 124 12.93 -9.11 9.89
CA GLU A 124 12.13 -8.92 11.10
C GLU A 124 10.84 -8.16 10.77
N PRO A 125 9.67 -8.69 11.16
CA PRO A 125 8.43 -7.95 11.03
C PRO A 125 8.27 -6.91 12.16
N ASP A 126 7.62 -5.80 11.85
CA ASP A 126 7.30 -4.75 12.82
C ASP A 126 5.85 -4.24 12.64
N PHE A 127 5.35 -3.53 13.65
CA PHE A 127 4.00 -2.96 13.68
C PHE A 127 2.89 -3.98 13.42
N ARG A 128 2.69 -4.91 14.38
CA ARG A 128 1.58 -5.87 14.34
C ARG A 128 0.25 -5.12 14.14
N GLN A 129 -0.46 -5.44 13.07
CA GLN A 129 -1.74 -4.84 12.73
C GLN A 129 -2.88 -5.51 13.53
N ALA A 130 -4.04 -4.86 13.60
CA ALA A 130 -5.25 -5.48 14.17
C ALA A 130 -5.85 -6.55 13.23
N THR A 131 -5.69 -6.36 11.92
CA THR A 131 -6.16 -7.29 10.88
C THR A 131 -5.57 -8.69 11.06
N ARG A 132 -6.38 -9.72 10.81
CA ARG A 132 -5.99 -11.14 10.84
C ARG A 132 -6.51 -11.84 9.60
N PHE A 133 -5.76 -12.83 9.12
CA PHE A 133 -6.22 -13.75 8.07
C PHE A 133 -6.43 -15.14 8.65
N SER A 134 -7.32 -15.90 8.04
CA SER A 134 -7.50 -17.32 8.35
C SER A 134 -7.62 -18.12 7.06
N TYR A 135 -6.93 -19.26 7.02
CA TYR A 135 -6.82 -20.13 5.85
C TYR A 135 -7.40 -21.49 6.20
N PHE A 136 -8.53 -21.82 5.57
CA PHE A 136 -9.26 -23.07 5.77
C PHE A 136 -9.23 -23.88 4.47
N THR A 137 -8.15 -24.63 4.26
CA THR A 137 -7.96 -25.40 3.03
C THR A 137 -8.45 -26.83 3.19
N GLY A 138 -9.48 -27.20 2.42
CA GLY A 138 -10.07 -28.54 2.47
C GLY A 138 -10.82 -28.82 3.77
N ASN A 139 -11.06 -30.10 4.04
CA ASN A 139 -11.86 -30.60 5.17
C ASN A 139 -11.02 -31.11 6.36
N ASP A 140 -9.71 -30.89 6.33
CA ASP A 140 -8.77 -31.35 7.35
C ASP A 140 -8.39 -30.18 8.28
N PRO A 141 -8.90 -30.14 9.52
CA PRO A 141 -8.61 -29.03 10.44
C PRO A 141 -7.14 -28.90 10.82
N SER A 142 -6.34 -29.96 10.67
CA SER A 142 -4.89 -29.87 10.90
C SER A 142 -4.16 -29.02 9.86
N LYS A 143 -4.83 -28.73 8.73
CA LYS A 143 -4.33 -27.85 7.66
C LYS A 143 -4.94 -26.45 7.72
N TRP A 144 -5.65 -26.14 8.80
CA TRP A 144 -6.26 -24.83 9.00
C TRP A 144 -5.33 -23.94 9.81
N TYR A 145 -5.17 -22.71 9.35
CA TYR A 145 -4.34 -21.70 10.00
C TYR A 145 -5.21 -20.51 10.33
N ALA A 146 -5.59 -20.38 11.60
CA ALA A 146 -6.40 -19.26 12.10
C ALA A 146 -5.51 -18.13 12.64
N ASP A 147 -6.06 -16.92 12.70
CA ASP A 147 -5.43 -15.75 13.34
C ASP A 147 -4.01 -15.40 12.87
N VAL A 148 -3.71 -15.68 11.60
CA VAL A 148 -2.40 -15.43 11.00
C VAL A 148 -2.03 -13.94 11.15
N PRO A 149 -0.83 -13.63 11.67
CA PRO A 149 -0.33 -12.27 11.84
C PRO A 149 -0.32 -11.45 10.54
N VAL A 150 -0.67 -10.17 10.70
CA VAL A 150 -0.44 -9.13 9.68
C VAL A 150 0.44 -8.05 10.29
N TRP A 151 1.42 -7.59 9.52
CA TRP A 151 2.45 -6.64 9.92
C TRP A 151 2.40 -5.37 9.07
N GLY A 152 2.94 -4.28 9.61
CA GLY A 152 2.98 -2.98 8.93
C GLY A 152 4.27 -2.77 8.14
N SER A 153 5.38 -3.41 8.54
CA SER A 153 6.66 -3.33 7.82
C SER A 153 7.53 -4.57 8.03
N LEU A 154 8.52 -4.73 7.17
CA LEU A 154 9.66 -5.64 7.32
C LEU A 154 10.95 -4.80 7.33
N ARG A 155 11.97 -5.23 8.08
CA ARG A 155 13.31 -4.62 8.10
C ARG A 155 14.40 -5.67 7.94
#